data_AF-A0A6I6F6H5-F1
#
_entry.id   AF-A0A6I6F6H5-F1
#
_cell.length_a   1.000
_cell.length_b   1.000
_cell.length_c   1.000
_cell.angle_alpha   90.00
_cell.angle_beta   90.00
_cell.angle_gamma   90.00
#
_symmetry.space_group_name_H-M   'P 1'
#
loop_
_entity.id
_entity.type
_entity.pdbx_description
1 polymer ?
#
loop_
_entity_poly.entity_id
_entity_poly.type
_entity_poly.pdbx_seq_one_letter_code
_entity_poly.pdbx_strand_id
1 'polypeptide(L)'
;MPENSRKYELAATTQGPLYPPAEVMDSQGNFVVVGMIPAEYGVRWGSAIVSAQSPLPAFGQVTPYNVVHSLEEMPPEAQEEIVLFTLPLPIPLNNYNMTFAPEQRPDANSEQRASVPLHQGQIADYRVSDGRRKVAPITLRHWLEAKGELIVSIAQDRKSARFEFEFHHLVPDSLYTVMSLRERDLDPENTSRPGPLGIPNVFITDDTGHASFWAELPNPFPKTGQDSNRIINVVVLYMSTQQSYGGAIGLYGLGGDIHAQLKLQSRSFDEFTTLA
;
A
#
# COMPACT_ATOMS: atom_id res chain seq x y z
N MET A 1 -25.67 -13.50 2.65
CA MET A 1 -25.08 -12.29 3.25
C MET A 1 -26.21 -11.33 3.62
N PRO A 2 -26.16 -10.64 4.78
CA PRO A 2 -27.15 -9.63 5.15
C PRO A 2 -27.24 -8.49 4.12
N GLU A 3 -28.40 -7.82 4.01
CA GLU A 3 -28.62 -6.69 3.08
C GLU A 3 -27.62 -5.52 3.25
N ASN A 4 -26.98 -5.42 4.42
CA ASN A 4 -26.02 -4.37 4.78
C ASN A 4 -24.55 -4.83 4.66
N SER A 5 -24.26 -5.82 3.81
CA SER A 5 -22.88 -6.31 3.61
C SER A 5 -22.53 -6.52 2.15
N ARG A 6 -21.25 -6.33 1.82
CA ARG A 6 -20.68 -6.55 0.49
C ARG A 6 -19.32 -7.22 0.59
N LYS A 7 -19.04 -8.09 -0.38
CA LYS A 7 -17.74 -8.72 -0.59
C LYS A 7 -17.01 -8.02 -1.73
N TYR A 8 -15.71 -7.83 -1.57
CA TYR A 8 -14.78 -7.27 -2.54
C TYR A 8 -13.57 -8.18 -2.67
N GLU A 9 -12.91 -8.12 -3.82
CA GLU A 9 -11.64 -8.79 -4.09
C GLU A 9 -10.55 -7.73 -4.24
N LEU A 10 -9.45 -7.92 -3.53
CA LEU A 10 -8.27 -7.07 -3.64
C LEU A 10 -7.38 -7.58 -4.76
N ALA A 11 -6.80 -6.65 -5.53
CA ALA A 11 -5.83 -6.95 -6.57
C ALA A 11 -4.40 -6.77 -6.05
N ALA A 12 -3.50 -7.65 -6.49
CA ALA A 12 -2.06 -7.47 -6.31
C ALA A 12 -1.62 -6.16 -6.97
N THR A 13 -0.81 -5.39 -6.26
CA THR A 13 -0.32 -4.09 -6.68
C THR A 13 1.09 -3.89 -6.14
N THR A 14 1.82 -2.93 -6.69
CA THR A 14 3.04 -2.36 -6.09
C THR A 14 2.88 -0.87 -5.84
N GLN A 15 1.66 -0.33 -5.96
CA GLN A 15 1.40 1.10 -6.07
C GLN A 15 0.24 1.54 -5.15
N GLY A 16 0.56 2.37 -4.15
CA GLY A 16 -0.42 3.13 -3.39
C GLY A 16 -0.98 4.30 -4.22
N PRO A 17 -0.37 5.49 -4.18
CA PRO A 17 -0.68 6.64 -5.05
C PRO A 17 -0.03 6.50 -6.43
N LEU A 18 -0.38 7.39 -7.36
CA LEU A 18 0.24 7.44 -8.70
C LEU A 18 1.71 7.84 -8.70
N TYR A 19 2.20 8.48 -7.64
CA TYR A 19 3.58 8.94 -7.53
C TYR A 19 4.07 8.68 -6.11
N PRO A 20 5.24 8.06 -5.90
CA PRO A 20 6.11 7.49 -6.93
C PRO A 20 5.39 6.42 -7.78
N PRO A 21 5.85 6.12 -9.01
CA PRO A 21 5.17 5.18 -9.91
C PRO A 21 4.88 3.82 -9.25
N ALA A 22 5.76 3.36 -8.35
CA ALA A 22 5.57 2.21 -7.48
C ALA A 22 6.31 2.41 -6.16
N GLU A 23 5.96 1.60 -5.17
CA GLU A 23 6.58 1.51 -3.85
C GLU A 23 7.74 0.51 -3.82
N VAL A 24 8.13 -0.03 -4.97
CA VAL A 24 9.24 -0.97 -5.11
C VAL A 24 10.02 -0.71 -6.40
N MET A 25 11.28 -1.08 -6.39
CA MET A 25 12.16 -1.05 -7.55
C MET A 25 12.70 -2.45 -7.89
N ASP A 26 13.23 -2.60 -9.10
CA ASP A 26 14.09 -3.72 -9.46
C ASP A 26 15.54 -3.46 -9.02
N SER A 27 16.42 -4.44 -9.26
CA SER A 27 17.85 -4.32 -8.94
C SER A 27 18.61 -3.24 -9.75
N GLN A 28 18.00 -2.71 -10.81
CA GLN A 28 18.55 -1.65 -11.65
C GLN A 28 18.06 -0.26 -11.24
N GLY A 29 17.18 -0.17 -10.25
CA GLY A 29 16.60 1.09 -9.77
C GLY A 29 15.44 1.60 -10.62
N ASN A 30 14.81 0.75 -11.46
CA ASN A 30 13.56 1.10 -12.13
C ASN A 30 12.38 0.72 -11.25
N PHE A 31 11.31 1.51 -11.31
CA PHE A 31 10.06 1.20 -10.64
C PHE A 31 9.38 -0.01 -11.27
N VAL A 32 8.98 -0.99 -10.46
CA VAL A 32 8.18 -2.14 -10.91
C VAL A 32 6.72 -1.81 -10.63
N VAL A 33 6.00 -1.30 -11.63
CA VAL A 33 4.63 -0.80 -11.48
C VAL A 33 3.62 -1.90 -11.77
N VAL A 34 2.73 -2.16 -10.83
CA VAL A 34 1.52 -2.97 -10.97
C VAL A 34 0.40 -2.16 -10.34
N GLY A 35 -0.43 -1.53 -11.16
CA GLY A 35 -1.38 -0.54 -10.68
C GLY A 35 -1.81 0.40 -11.79
N MET A 36 -2.11 1.64 -11.43
CA MET A 36 -2.60 2.66 -12.34
C MET A 36 -1.42 3.31 -13.08
N ILE A 37 -1.41 3.16 -14.41
CA ILE A 37 -0.40 3.68 -15.32
C ILE A 37 -1.01 4.84 -16.13
N PRO A 38 -0.49 6.07 -15.98
CA PRO A 38 -0.79 7.19 -16.86
C PRO A 38 -0.32 6.92 -18.29
N ALA A 39 -1.24 7.03 -19.24
CA ALA A 39 -1.04 6.92 -20.67
C ALA A 39 -1.59 8.17 -21.38
N GLU A 40 -1.41 8.26 -22.70
CA GLU A 40 -1.84 9.41 -23.51
C GLU A 40 -3.34 9.76 -23.33
N TYR A 41 -4.19 8.75 -23.13
CA TYR A 41 -5.65 8.91 -23.03
C TYR A 41 -6.21 8.70 -21.61
N GLY A 42 -5.40 8.96 -20.58
CA GLY A 42 -5.81 8.87 -19.18
C GLY A 42 -5.06 7.79 -18.42
N VAL A 43 -5.66 7.29 -17.34
CA VAL A 43 -4.99 6.35 -16.44
C VAL A 43 -5.69 5.00 -16.49
N ARG A 44 -4.93 3.92 -16.66
CA ARG A 44 -5.46 2.55 -16.72
C ARG A 44 -4.72 1.63 -15.77
N TRP A 45 -5.40 0.61 -15.25
CA TRP A 45 -4.70 -0.46 -14.53
C TRP A 45 -3.84 -1.27 -15.50
N GLY A 46 -2.62 -1.62 -15.11
CA GLY A 46 -1.66 -2.34 -15.93
C GLY A 46 -0.38 -2.67 -15.16
N SER A 47 0.63 -3.17 -15.88
CA SER A 47 1.93 -3.48 -15.29
C SER A 47 3.09 -3.16 -16.22
N ALA A 48 4.13 -2.52 -15.69
CA ALA A 48 5.28 -2.06 -16.47
C ALA A 48 6.53 -1.82 -15.60
N ILE A 49 7.71 -1.95 -16.20
CA ILE A 49 8.94 -1.37 -15.68
C ILE A 49 9.01 0.10 -16.11
N VAL A 50 9.13 1.00 -15.13
CA VAL A 50 9.13 2.44 -15.33
C VAL A 50 10.45 3.04 -14.87
N SER A 51 11.05 3.87 -15.72
CA SER A 51 12.32 4.52 -15.45
C SER A 51 12.21 5.48 -14.26
N ALA A 52 13.24 5.51 -13.42
CA ALA A 52 13.38 6.49 -12.34
C ALA A 52 13.59 7.94 -12.84
N GLN A 53 13.74 8.14 -14.14
CA GLN A 53 13.82 9.43 -14.81
C GLN A 53 12.46 9.85 -15.41
N SER A 54 11.36 9.20 -15.01
CA SER A 54 10.01 9.62 -15.36
C SER A 54 9.70 11.04 -14.85
N PRO A 55 8.82 11.79 -15.53
CA PRO A 55 8.43 13.13 -15.08
C PRO A 55 7.71 13.06 -13.72
N LEU A 56 7.98 14.06 -12.88
CA LEU A 56 7.28 14.26 -11.61
C LEU A 56 6.40 15.51 -11.72
N PRO A 57 5.08 15.37 -11.94
CA PRO A 57 4.18 16.50 -11.93
C PRO A 57 3.88 16.96 -10.49
N ALA A 58 3.24 18.11 -10.33
CA ALA A 58 2.72 18.55 -9.04
C ALA A 58 1.69 17.56 -8.48
N PHE A 59 1.47 17.56 -7.17
CA PHE A 59 0.46 16.69 -6.55
C PHE A 59 -0.94 16.94 -7.15
N GLY A 60 -1.69 15.87 -7.41
CA GLY A 60 -3.00 15.94 -8.09
C GLY A 60 -2.93 16.08 -9.61
N GLN A 61 -1.76 16.33 -10.20
CA GLN A 61 -1.55 16.31 -11.64
C GLN A 61 -1.02 14.94 -12.11
N VAL A 62 -1.19 14.66 -13.39
CA VAL A 62 -0.84 13.37 -14.00
C VAL A 62 -0.08 13.60 -15.29
N THR A 63 1.03 12.89 -15.47
CA THR A 63 1.85 12.88 -16.69
C THR A 63 2.23 11.44 -17.02
N PRO A 64 2.25 11.05 -18.31
CA PRO A 64 2.70 9.73 -18.74
C PRO A 64 4.07 9.35 -18.17
N TYR A 65 4.22 8.08 -17.76
CA TYR A 65 5.50 7.55 -17.31
C TYR A 65 6.44 7.27 -18.49
N ASN A 66 7.75 7.27 -18.21
CA ASN A 66 8.74 6.73 -19.13
C ASN A 66 8.81 5.20 -18.95
N VAL A 67 7.93 4.49 -19.66
CA VAL A 67 7.88 3.02 -19.64
C VAL A 67 9.11 2.45 -20.37
N VAL A 68 9.88 1.62 -19.66
CA VAL A 68 11.04 0.90 -20.20
C VAL A 68 10.58 -0.40 -20.86
N HIS A 69 9.69 -1.14 -20.21
CA HIS A 69 9.16 -2.41 -20.70
C HIS A 69 7.77 -2.69 -20.13
N SER A 70 6.90 -3.33 -20.90
CA SER A 70 5.59 -3.82 -20.42
C SER A 70 5.77 -5.13 -19.66
N LEU A 71 5.06 -5.32 -18.55
CA LEU A 71 5.07 -6.60 -17.81
C LEU A 71 3.88 -7.50 -18.15
N GLU A 72 2.90 -7.00 -18.92
CA GLU A 72 1.64 -7.70 -19.20
C GLU A 72 1.81 -9.06 -19.89
N GLU A 73 2.84 -9.18 -20.74
CA GLU A 73 3.14 -10.40 -21.51
C GLU A 73 4.39 -11.13 -20.98
N MET A 74 4.93 -10.70 -19.83
CA MET A 74 6.13 -11.30 -19.26
C MET A 74 5.83 -12.71 -18.73
N PRO A 75 6.57 -13.75 -19.17
CA PRO A 75 6.34 -15.10 -18.71
C PRO A 75 6.66 -15.24 -17.20
N PRO A 76 5.99 -16.15 -16.47
CA PRO A 76 6.19 -16.32 -15.03
C PRO A 76 7.65 -16.53 -14.62
N GLU A 77 8.43 -17.24 -15.44
CA GLU A 77 9.85 -17.50 -15.16
C GLU A 77 10.67 -16.19 -15.15
N ALA A 78 10.38 -15.26 -16.04
CA ALA A 78 11.04 -13.95 -16.07
C ALA A 78 10.60 -13.06 -14.89
N GLN A 79 9.35 -13.19 -14.42
CA GLN A 79 8.88 -12.49 -13.23
C GLN A 79 9.60 -12.98 -11.94
N GLU A 80 10.02 -14.25 -11.92
CA GLU A 80 10.78 -14.83 -10.80
C GLU A 80 12.20 -14.24 -10.69
N GLU A 81 12.78 -13.81 -11.80
CA GLU A 81 14.12 -13.19 -11.82
C GLU A 81 14.11 -11.74 -11.29
N ILE A 82 12.94 -11.10 -11.22
CA ILE A 82 12.79 -9.72 -10.75
C ILE A 82 12.63 -9.72 -9.23
N VAL A 83 13.74 -9.62 -8.50
CA VAL A 83 13.73 -9.35 -7.05
C VAL A 83 13.28 -7.91 -6.80
N LEU A 84 12.36 -7.72 -5.86
CA LEU A 84 11.83 -6.42 -5.46
C LEU A 84 12.69 -5.76 -4.37
N PHE A 85 12.89 -4.46 -4.52
CA PHE A 85 13.70 -3.60 -3.66
C PHE A 85 12.87 -2.47 -3.07
N THR A 86 13.29 -1.96 -1.91
CA THR A 86 12.76 -0.70 -1.36
C THR A 86 13.11 0.47 -2.27
N LEU A 87 12.43 1.60 -2.09
CA LEU A 87 12.89 2.86 -2.65
C LEU A 87 14.06 3.40 -1.81
N PRO A 88 15.04 4.12 -2.41
CA PRO A 88 16.02 4.86 -1.63
C PRO A 88 15.35 6.05 -0.91
N LEU A 89 16.04 6.58 0.11
CA LEU A 89 15.65 7.85 0.75
C LEU A 89 16.61 8.97 0.35
N PRO A 90 16.11 10.18 0.03
CA PRO A 90 14.69 10.54 -0.05
C PRO A 90 13.96 9.80 -1.19
N ILE A 91 12.65 9.57 -1.03
CA ILE A 91 11.85 8.80 -1.99
C ILE A 91 11.88 9.48 -3.37
N PRO A 92 12.38 8.81 -4.42
CA PRO A 92 12.44 9.39 -5.76
C PRO A 92 11.05 9.50 -6.37
N LEU A 93 10.82 10.54 -7.18
CA LEU A 93 9.53 10.80 -7.84
C LEU A 93 8.32 10.83 -6.90
N ASN A 94 8.53 11.22 -5.64
CA ASN A 94 7.44 11.44 -4.70
C ASN A 94 6.89 12.86 -4.84
N ASN A 95 5.58 12.99 -5.10
CA ASN A 95 4.89 14.28 -5.06
C ASN A 95 3.74 14.34 -4.05
N TYR A 96 3.43 13.26 -3.32
CA TYR A 96 2.40 13.36 -2.31
C TYR A 96 2.94 14.15 -1.11
N ASN A 97 2.06 14.97 -0.53
CA ASN A 97 2.35 15.70 0.69
C ASN A 97 1.68 15.00 1.89
N MET A 98 2.13 13.78 2.18
CA MET A 98 1.60 12.94 3.25
C MET A 98 2.61 12.82 4.38
N THR A 99 2.13 12.95 5.62
CA THR A 99 2.96 12.78 6.81
C THR A 99 2.56 11.52 7.56
N PHE A 100 3.47 10.55 7.69
CA PHE A 100 3.12 9.22 8.19
C PHE A 100 3.27 9.08 9.72
N ALA A 101 4.39 9.53 10.28
CA ALA A 101 4.70 9.40 11.71
C ALA A 101 5.41 10.64 12.29
N PRO A 102 4.80 11.84 12.23
CA PRO A 102 5.49 13.09 12.57
C PRO A 102 5.97 13.16 14.02
N GLU A 103 5.21 12.58 14.94
CA GLU A 103 5.55 12.58 16.38
C GLU A 103 6.68 11.60 16.71
N GLN A 104 6.82 10.51 15.95
CA GLN A 104 7.81 9.47 16.21
C GLN A 104 9.12 9.73 15.48
N ARG A 105 9.06 10.30 14.28
CA ARG A 105 10.23 10.57 13.44
C ARG A 105 10.08 11.88 12.66
N PRO A 106 10.19 13.03 13.34
CA PRO A 106 10.01 14.35 12.73
C PRO A 106 10.99 14.60 11.57
N ASP A 107 12.19 14.04 11.63
CA ASP A 107 13.25 14.24 10.64
C ASP A 107 13.29 13.17 9.54
N ALA A 108 12.26 12.30 9.42
CA ALA A 108 12.25 11.17 8.48
C ALA A 108 12.57 11.58 7.02
N ASN A 109 12.11 12.76 6.59
CA ASN A 109 12.31 13.29 5.25
C ASN A 109 13.74 13.77 4.97
N SER A 110 14.59 13.86 5.99
CA SER A 110 16.00 14.29 5.86
C SER A 110 16.98 13.11 5.80
N GLU A 111 16.53 11.89 6.08
CA GLU A 111 17.38 10.72 6.10
C GLU A 111 17.76 10.26 4.69
N GLN A 112 18.97 9.72 4.59
CA GLN A 112 19.48 9.13 3.35
C GLN A 112 19.70 7.63 3.55
N ARG A 113 19.12 6.83 2.64
CA ARG A 113 19.23 5.37 2.67
C ARG A 113 19.32 4.83 1.25
N ALA A 114 20.21 3.87 1.06
CA ALA A 114 20.25 3.10 -0.18
C ALA A 114 19.03 2.19 -0.29
N SER A 115 18.61 1.94 -1.53
CA SER A 115 17.66 0.87 -1.84
C SER A 115 18.27 -0.49 -1.49
N VAL A 116 17.46 -1.37 -0.90
CA VAL A 116 17.85 -2.74 -0.54
C VAL A 116 16.75 -3.73 -0.94
N PRO A 117 17.06 -5.02 -1.17
CA PRO A 117 16.03 -6.02 -1.40
C PRO A 117 15.01 -6.05 -0.24
N LEU A 118 13.72 -6.22 -0.53
CA LEU A 118 12.67 -6.17 0.49
C LEU A 118 12.91 -7.15 1.65
N HIS A 119 13.35 -8.37 1.34
CA HIS A 119 13.68 -9.41 2.34
C HIS A 119 14.86 -9.05 3.26
N GLN A 120 15.62 -8.00 2.91
CA GLN A 120 16.76 -7.45 3.67
C GLN A 120 16.47 -6.05 4.23
N GLY A 121 15.21 -5.61 4.23
CA GLY A 121 14.81 -4.28 4.73
C GLY A 121 15.41 -3.95 6.11
N GLN A 122 15.70 -2.66 6.32
CA GLN A 122 16.47 -2.20 7.48
C GLN A 122 15.61 -2.21 8.75
N ILE A 123 16.17 -2.70 9.86
CA ILE A 123 15.58 -2.60 11.20
C ILE A 123 16.47 -1.64 12.00
N ALA A 124 15.90 -0.56 12.54
CA ALA A 124 16.68 0.58 13.05
C ALA A 124 17.66 0.23 14.19
N ASP A 125 17.33 -0.75 15.02
CA ASP A 125 18.05 -1.15 16.24
C ASP A 125 18.49 -2.62 16.22
N TYR A 126 18.59 -3.21 15.03
CA TYR A 126 18.88 -4.63 14.88
C TYR A 126 20.22 -5.05 15.47
N ARG A 127 20.19 -6.12 16.27
CA ARG A 127 21.36 -6.87 16.71
C ARG A 127 21.23 -8.31 16.26
N VAL A 128 22.34 -8.90 15.81
CA VAL A 128 22.35 -10.29 15.31
C VAL A 128 21.80 -11.28 16.34
N SER A 129 22.06 -11.04 17.63
CA SER A 129 21.58 -11.85 18.75
C SER A 129 20.06 -11.87 18.91
N ASP A 130 19.35 -10.88 18.35
CA ASP A 130 17.89 -10.76 18.48
C ASP A 130 17.15 -11.66 17.47
N GLY A 131 17.88 -12.34 16.58
CA GLY A 131 17.31 -13.43 15.77
C GLY A 131 16.29 -12.96 14.73
N ARG A 132 16.68 -12.04 13.83
CA ARG A 132 15.83 -11.61 12.71
C ARG A 132 15.26 -12.81 11.97
N ARG A 133 13.94 -12.78 11.78
CA ARG A 133 13.25 -13.72 10.94
C ARG A 133 13.69 -13.55 9.49
N LYS A 134 14.24 -14.63 8.93
CA LYS A 134 14.73 -14.66 7.55
C LYS A 134 13.58 -14.98 6.61
N VAL A 135 13.42 -14.14 5.60
CA VAL A 135 12.45 -14.33 4.51
C VAL A 135 13.25 -14.58 3.24
N ALA A 136 12.72 -15.43 2.35
CA ALA A 136 13.31 -15.65 1.04
C ALA A 136 13.33 -14.36 0.20
N PRO A 137 14.15 -14.26 -0.85
CA PRO A 137 14.05 -13.18 -1.82
C PRO A 137 12.62 -13.02 -2.32
N ILE A 138 12.11 -11.79 -2.25
CA ILE A 138 10.75 -11.46 -2.68
C ILE A 138 10.82 -11.06 -4.15
N THR A 139 10.24 -11.88 -5.02
CA THR A 139 10.24 -11.72 -6.47
C THR A 139 8.91 -11.12 -6.93
N LEU A 140 8.87 -10.53 -8.12
CA LEU A 140 7.63 -10.01 -8.71
C LEU A 140 6.60 -11.14 -8.85
N ARG A 141 7.04 -12.34 -9.25
CA ARG A 141 6.17 -13.51 -9.39
C ARG A 141 5.44 -13.82 -8.09
N HIS A 142 6.17 -14.05 -6.99
CA HIS A 142 5.56 -14.31 -5.68
C HIS A 142 4.69 -13.15 -5.20
N TRP A 143 5.11 -11.90 -5.44
CA TRP A 143 4.35 -10.72 -5.06
C TRP A 143 2.95 -10.70 -5.70
N LEU A 144 2.87 -11.09 -6.97
CA LEU A 144 1.63 -11.11 -7.77
C LEU A 144 0.70 -12.29 -7.45
N GLU A 145 1.17 -13.32 -6.75
CA GLU A 145 0.33 -14.45 -6.35
C GLU A 145 -0.62 -14.10 -5.18
N ALA A 146 -0.34 -13.02 -4.47
CA ALA A 146 -1.13 -12.53 -3.35
C ALA A 146 -2.59 -12.31 -3.72
N LYS A 147 -3.49 -12.75 -2.83
CA LYS A 147 -4.94 -12.56 -2.94
C LYS A 147 -5.50 -12.09 -1.61
N GLY A 148 -6.55 -11.28 -1.69
CA GLY A 148 -7.30 -10.88 -0.50
C GLY A 148 -8.78 -10.76 -0.79
N GLU A 149 -9.58 -11.25 0.13
CA GLU A 149 -11.03 -11.03 0.15
C GLU A 149 -11.36 -10.05 1.27
N LEU A 150 -12.27 -9.11 1.00
CA LEU A 150 -12.76 -8.16 1.99
C LEU A 150 -14.28 -8.27 2.08
N ILE A 151 -14.81 -8.40 3.29
CA ILE A 151 -16.23 -8.24 3.59
C ILE A 151 -16.40 -6.96 4.42
N VAL A 152 -17.25 -6.06 3.92
CA VAL A 152 -17.67 -4.88 4.68
C VAL A 152 -19.12 -5.06 5.10
N SER A 153 -19.41 -4.81 6.38
CA SER A 153 -20.76 -4.88 6.94
C SER A 153 -21.09 -3.66 7.79
N ILE A 154 -22.29 -3.10 7.61
CA ILE A 154 -22.78 -1.95 8.41
C ILE A 154 -23.55 -2.47 9.62
N ALA A 155 -23.23 -1.94 10.80
CA ALA A 155 -23.94 -2.26 12.04
C ALA A 155 -25.43 -1.92 11.93
N GLN A 156 -26.27 -2.59 12.73
CA GLN A 156 -27.73 -2.39 12.70
C GLN A 156 -28.14 -0.95 13.02
N ASP A 157 -27.42 -0.30 13.93
CA ASP A 157 -27.63 1.12 14.28
C ASP A 157 -27.04 2.10 13.27
N ARG A 158 -26.34 1.58 12.25
CA ARG A 158 -25.62 2.28 11.18
C ARG A 158 -24.53 3.22 11.68
N LYS A 159 -24.05 3.07 12.92
CA LYS A 159 -23.00 3.94 13.49
C LYS A 159 -21.59 3.47 13.21
N SER A 160 -21.41 2.18 12.95
CA SER A 160 -20.12 1.60 12.62
C SER A 160 -20.19 0.71 11.39
N ALA A 161 -19.02 0.41 10.83
CA ALA A 161 -18.86 -0.66 9.88
C ALA A 161 -17.70 -1.56 10.28
N ARG A 162 -17.87 -2.86 10.04
CA ARG A 162 -16.87 -3.89 10.25
C ARG A 162 -16.29 -4.31 8.90
N PHE A 163 -14.97 -4.37 8.85
CA PHE A 163 -14.16 -4.82 7.72
C PHE A 163 -13.50 -6.13 8.13
N GLU A 164 -13.70 -7.19 7.36
CA GLU A 164 -13.15 -8.53 7.63
C GLU A 164 -12.40 -9.00 6.40
N PHE A 165 -11.17 -9.43 6.59
CA PHE A 165 -10.26 -9.82 5.52
C PHE A 165 -9.76 -11.25 5.71
N GLU A 166 -9.65 -11.95 4.59
CA GLU A 166 -8.91 -13.20 4.46
C GLU A 166 -7.85 -13.01 3.38
N PHE A 167 -6.61 -13.38 3.69
CA PHE A 167 -5.46 -13.22 2.81
C PHE A 167 -4.79 -14.55 2.51
N HIS A 168 -4.30 -14.69 1.27
CA HIS A 168 -3.62 -15.87 0.78
C HIS A 168 -2.40 -15.47 -0.03
N HIS A 169 -1.33 -16.28 0.06
CA HIS A 169 -0.11 -16.11 -0.73
C HIS A 169 0.52 -14.71 -0.59
N LEU A 170 0.36 -14.08 0.58
CA LEU A 170 1.17 -12.94 0.96
C LEU A 170 2.62 -13.41 1.19
N VAL A 171 3.55 -12.46 1.44
CA VAL A 171 4.90 -12.83 1.84
C VAL A 171 4.81 -13.62 3.16
N PRO A 172 5.37 -14.84 3.24
CA PRO A 172 5.29 -15.65 4.46
C PRO A 172 5.98 -15.03 5.66
N ASP A 173 5.51 -15.41 6.85
CA ASP A 173 6.04 -15.03 8.15
C ASP A 173 6.32 -13.53 8.31
N SER A 174 5.49 -12.66 7.74
CA SER A 174 5.79 -11.25 7.56
C SER A 174 4.78 -10.33 8.22
N LEU A 175 5.26 -9.17 8.65
CA LEU A 175 4.44 -8.13 9.26
C LEU A 175 3.77 -7.28 8.17
N TYR A 176 2.47 -7.10 8.32
CA TYR A 176 1.65 -6.26 7.46
C TYR A 176 0.91 -5.21 8.28
N THR A 177 0.53 -4.14 7.60
CA THR A 177 -0.39 -3.12 8.10
C THR A 177 -1.51 -2.87 7.10
N VAL A 178 -2.71 -2.57 7.60
CA VAL A 178 -3.88 -2.21 6.77
C VAL A 178 -4.22 -0.74 6.99
N MET A 179 -4.32 0.00 5.89
CA MET A 179 -4.70 1.41 5.92
C MET A 179 -6.00 1.66 5.17
N SER A 180 -6.73 2.70 5.58
CA SER A 180 -7.85 3.24 4.80
C SER A 180 -7.37 4.40 3.95
N LEU A 181 -7.79 4.46 2.69
CA LEU A 181 -7.69 5.67 1.89
C LEU A 181 -9.01 6.42 1.99
N ARG A 182 -8.94 7.72 2.32
CA ARG A 182 -10.11 8.59 2.44
C ARG A 182 -10.12 9.66 1.36
N GLU A 183 -11.31 10.25 1.14
CA GLU A 183 -11.53 11.29 0.13
C GLU A 183 -10.53 12.45 0.23
N ARG A 184 -10.25 12.92 1.45
CA ARG A 184 -9.35 14.05 1.69
C ARG A 184 -7.87 13.67 1.70
N ASP A 185 -7.53 12.38 1.65
CA ASP A 185 -6.13 11.97 1.54
C ASP A 185 -5.54 12.32 0.17
N LEU A 186 -6.41 12.57 -0.82
CA LEU A 186 -6.06 12.93 -2.20
C LEU A 186 -6.22 14.44 -2.48
N ASP A 187 -6.45 15.27 -1.46
CA ASP A 187 -6.58 16.72 -1.60
C ASP A 187 -5.21 17.35 -1.89
N PRO A 188 -5.01 17.99 -3.06
CA PRO A 188 -3.71 18.58 -3.40
C PRO A 188 -3.36 19.81 -2.56
N GLU A 189 -4.35 20.49 -1.97
CA GLU A 189 -4.14 21.75 -1.26
C GLU A 189 -3.84 21.54 0.24
N ASN A 190 -4.08 20.35 0.78
CA ASN A 190 -3.95 20.06 2.20
C ASN A 190 -3.04 18.85 2.46
N THR A 191 -2.13 18.99 3.42
CA THR A 191 -1.31 17.86 3.88
C THR A 191 -2.22 16.84 4.55
N SER A 192 -2.20 15.59 4.08
CA SER A 192 -2.96 14.51 4.69
C SER A 192 -2.08 13.64 5.60
N ARG A 193 -2.73 12.99 6.57
CA ARG A 193 -2.14 11.92 7.38
C ARG A 193 -3.05 10.70 7.20
N PRO A 194 -2.78 9.85 6.20
CA PRO A 194 -3.59 8.66 5.98
C PRO A 194 -3.66 7.80 7.24
N GLY A 195 -4.87 7.41 7.60
CA GLY A 195 -5.15 6.72 8.86
C GLY A 195 -5.08 5.19 8.73
N PRO A 196 -4.75 4.49 9.82
CA PRO A 196 -4.84 3.04 9.87
C PRO A 196 -6.30 2.57 9.76
N LEU A 197 -6.52 1.37 9.23
CA LEU A 197 -7.84 0.74 9.26
C LEU A 197 -8.05 0.07 10.64
N GLY A 198 -8.53 0.86 11.60
CA GLY A 198 -8.70 0.41 12.99
C GLY A 198 -7.38 0.42 13.78
N ILE A 199 -7.44 0.07 15.07
CA ILE A 199 -6.25 -0.09 15.93
C ILE A 199 -6.49 -1.33 16.82
N PRO A 200 -5.57 -2.32 16.87
CA PRO A 200 -4.35 -2.41 16.06
C PRO A 200 -4.67 -2.67 14.58
N ASN A 201 -3.82 -2.19 13.68
CA ASN A 201 -3.95 -2.28 12.23
C ASN A 201 -2.93 -3.22 11.59
N VAL A 202 -2.33 -4.10 12.39
CA VAL A 202 -1.26 -4.99 11.95
C VAL A 202 -1.66 -6.44 12.09
N PHE A 203 -1.09 -7.27 11.22
CA PHE A 203 -1.16 -8.73 11.33
C PHE A 203 0.16 -9.34 10.86
N ILE A 204 0.37 -10.61 11.20
CA ILE A 204 1.51 -11.39 10.76
C ILE A 204 0.99 -12.57 9.96
N THR A 205 1.58 -12.84 8.81
CA THR A 205 1.27 -14.02 8.00
C THR A 205 1.91 -15.28 8.57
N ASP A 206 1.32 -16.43 8.30
CA ASP A 206 1.94 -17.73 8.57
C ASP A 206 3.01 -18.10 7.52
N ASP A 207 3.54 -19.32 7.63
CA ASP A 207 4.58 -19.88 6.76
C ASP A 207 4.11 -20.12 5.31
N THR A 208 2.81 -20.04 5.05
CA THR A 208 2.20 -20.14 3.72
C THR A 208 1.75 -18.79 3.16
N GLY A 209 1.94 -17.71 3.91
CA GLY A 209 1.45 -16.37 3.52
C GLY A 209 -0.04 -16.17 3.79
N HIS A 210 -0.65 -16.94 4.69
CA HIS A 210 -2.04 -16.79 5.09
C HIS A 210 -2.17 -15.83 6.29
N ALA A 211 -3.27 -15.07 6.33
CA ALA A 211 -3.67 -14.31 7.50
C ALA A 211 -5.14 -13.91 7.43
N SER A 212 -5.75 -13.67 8.59
CA SER A 212 -7.04 -13.02 8.74
C SER A 212 -6.87 -11.70 9.49
N PHE A 213 -7.59 -10.65 9.09
CA PHE A 213 -7.60 -9.36 9.79
C PHE A 213 -9.03 -8.82 9.89
N TRP A 214 -9.34 -8.09 10.95
CA TRP A 214 -10.60 -7.35 11.01
C TRP A 214 -10.45 -6.03 11.77
N ALA A 215 -11.29 -5.07 11.41
CA ALA A 215 -11.43 -3.81 12.12
C ALA A 215 -12.88 -3.34 12.13
N GLU A 216 -13.30 -2.70 13.21
CA GLU A 216 -14.56 -1.97 13.25
C GLU A 216 -14.27 -0.48 13.42
N LEU A 217 -14.81 0.34 12.52
CA LEU A 217 -14.61 1.78 12.54
C LEU A 217 -15.92 2.50 12.85
N PRO A 218 -15.88 3.57 13.66
CA PRO A 218 -17.02 4.47 13.82
C PRO A 218 -17.16 5.35 12.58
N ASN A 219 -18.38 5.48 12.09
CA ASN A 219 -18.79 6.33 10.97
C ASN A 219 -17.82 6.38 9.76
N PRO A 220 -17.40 5.25 9.16
CA PRO A 220 -16.46 5.23 8.04
C PRO A 220 -17.03 5.77 6.72
N PHE A 221 -18.36 5.83 6.59
CA PHE A 221 -19.08 6.21 5.38
C PHE A 221 -20.09 7.34 5.63
N PRO A 222 -19.68 8.51 6.15
CA PRO A 222 -20.60 9.63 6.40
C PRO A 222 -21.31 10.04 5.10
N LYS A 223 -22.52 10.58 5.22
CA LYS A 223 -23.26 11.11 4.07
C LYS A 223 -22.42 12.12 3.30
N THR A 224 -22.36 11.99 1.97
CA THR A 224 -21.61 12.89 1.10
C THR A 224 -22.03 14.34 1.28
N GLY A 225 -21.05 15.23 1.41
CA GLY A 225 -21.21 16.65 1.66
C GLY A 225 -19.85 17.33 1.78
N GLN A 226 -19.84 18.65 1.97
CA GLN A 226 -18.62 19.45 2.04
C GLN A 226 -17.66 18.98 3.15
N ASP A 227 -18.21 18.51 4.26
CA ASP A 227 -17.45 18.02 5.42
C ASP A 227 -17.21 16.50 5.43
N SER A 228 -17.59 15.81 4.35
CA SER A 228 -17.40 14.36 4.22
C SER A 228 -15.92 14.00 4.11
N ASN A 229 -15.55 12.86 4.70
CA ASN A 229 -14.25 12.22 4.50
C ASN A 229 -14.39 10.70 4.55
N ARG A 230 -15.09 10.14 3.55
CA ARG A 230 -15.41 8.71 3.47
C ARG A 230 -14.16 7.88 3.22
N ILE A 231 -14.17 6.66 3.73
CA ILE A 231 -13.25 5.63 3.23
C ILE A 231 -13.68 5.26 1.82
N ILE A 232 -12.73 5.29 0.88
CA ILE A 232 -12.96 5.06 -0.55
C ILE A 232 -12.13 3.91 -1.10
N ASN A 233 -11.14 3.44 -0.34
CA ASN A 233 -10.32 2.29 -0.64
C ASN A 233 -9.65 1.78 0.64
N VAL A 234 -9.06 0.59 0.56
CA VAL A 234 -8.18 0.03 1.59
C VAL A 234 -6.92 -0.48 0.92
N VAL A 235 -5.79 -0.40 1.64
CA VAL A 235 -4.51 -0.90 1.14
C VAL A 235 -3.86 -1.76 2.21
N VAL A 236 -3.38 -2.93 1.81
CA VAL A 236 -2.61 -3.85 2.63
C VAL A 236 -1.14 -3.68 2.25
N LEU A 237 -0.34 -3.31 3.24
CA LEU A 237 1.04 -2.88 3.09
C LEU A 237 1.96 -3.87 3.79
N TYR A 238 2.93 -4.41 3.06
CA TYR A 238 4.04 -5.19 3.61
C TYR A 238 5.02 -4.26 4.33
N MET A 239 5.45 -4.60 5.55
CA MET A 239 6.41 -3.81 6.33
C MET A 239 7.82 -4.39 6.18
N SER A 240 8.61 -3.86 5.24
CA SER A 240 9.97 -4.39 4.94
C SER A 240 10.95 -4.22 6.10
N THR A 241 10.69 -3.24 6.97
CA THR A 241 11.45 -3.01 8.20
C THR A 241 11.11 -4.01 9.30
N GLN A 242 10.08 -4.86 9.15
CA GLN A 242 9.61 -5.78 10.20
C GLN A 242 9.26 -5.08 11.53
N GLN A 243 8.94 -3.78 11.49
CA GLN A 243 8.64 -2.95 12.65
C GLN A 243 7.23 -2.35 12.53
N SER A 244 6.49 -2.29 13.63
CA SER A 244 5.23 -1.53 13.74
C SER A 244 5.45 -0.30 14.60
N TYR A 245 4.85 0.81 14.21
CA TYR A 245 5.01 2.11 14.87
C TYR A 245 3.69 2.55 15.53
N GLY A 246 3.00 1.62 16.20
CA GLY A 246 1.71 1.89 16.84
C GLY A 246 0.64 2.24 15.80
N GLY A 247 -0.06 3.36 15.98
CA GLY A 247 -1.08 3.83 15.03
C GLY A 247 -0.54 4.51 13.77
N ALA A 248 0.79 4.68 13.64
CA ALA A 248 1.39 5.13 12.40
C ALA A 248 1.56 3.95 11.43
N ILE A 249 1.29 4.19 10.15
CA ILE A 249 1.36 3.14 9.13
C ILE A 249 2.79 2.93 8.59
N GLY A 250 3.72 3.86 8.86
CA GLY A 250 5.15 3.78 8.51
C GLY A 250 5.88 5.04 8.98
N LEU A 251 7.21 5.09 8.83
CA LEU A 251 8.04 6.23 9.18
C LEU A 251 8.46 7.05 7.96
N TYR A 252 8.85 6.37 6.87
CA TYR A 252 9.40 7.02 5.67
C TYR A 252 8.38 7.16 4.55
N GLY A 253 7.27 6.45 4.68
CA GLY A 253 6.17 6.48 3.73
C GLY A 253 6.26 5.36 2.72
N LEU A 254 5.42 5.49 1.70
CA LEU A 254 5.14 4.47 0.70
C LEU A 254 6.39 4.20 -0.17
N GLY A 255 6.91 3.00 -0.02
CA GLY A 255 8.13 2.51 -0.64
C GLY A 255 9.41 2.68 0.19
N GLY A 256 9.39 3.48 1.27
CA GLY A 256 10.52 3.60 2.18
C GLY A 256 10.61 2.41 3.14
N ASP A 257 9.55 2.19 3.92
CA ASP A 257 9.44 1.09 4.90
C ASP A 257 8.18 0.24 4.79
N ILE A 258 7.22 0.69 3.98
CA ILE A 258 5.95 0.03 3.71
C ILE A 258 5.68 -0.05 2.21
N HIS A 259 5.06 -1.14 1.78
CA HIS A 259 4.92 -1.45 0.36
C HIS A 259 3.52 -2.03 0.07
N ALA A 260 2.73 -1.34 -0.73
CA ALA A 260 1.40 -1.76 -1.16
C ALA A 260 1.49 -3.09 -1.90
N GLN A 261 0.82 -4.11 -1.38
CA GLN A 261 0.72 -5.43 -2.01
C GLN A 261 -0.70 -5.73 -2.47
N LEU A 262 -1.73 -5.33 -1.72
CA LEU A 262 -3.13 -5.53 -2.10
C LEU A 262 -3.93 -4.23 -1.95
N LYS A 263 -4.80 -3.92 -2.91
CA LYS A 263 -5.78 -2.82 -2.84
C LYS A 263 -6.97 -3.07 -3.76
N LEU A 264 -8.03 -2.27 -3.63
CA LEU A 264 -9.09 -2.25 -4.64
C LEU A 264 -8.63 -1.45 -5.86
N GLN A 265 -8.92 -1.93 -7.07
CA GLN A 265 -8.48 -1.30 -8.32
C GLN A 265 -9.10 0.08 -8.55
N SER A 266 -10.28 0.32 -7.98
CA SER A 266 -11.02 1.57 -8.10
C SER A 266 -11.55 2.05 -6.75
N ARG A 267 -12.01 3.30 -6.73
CA ARG A 267 -12.87 3.81 -5.66
C ARG A 267 -14.03 2.82 -5.41
N SER A 268 -14.34 2.59 -4.14
CA SER A 268 -15.33 1.64 -3.68
C SER A 268 -16.13 2.18 -2.47
N PHE A 269 -17.10 1.41 -2.00
CA PHE A 269 -17.92 1.69 -0.80
C PHE A 269 -18.96 2.82 -0.94
N ASP A 270 -19.26 3.25 -2.15
CA ASP A 270 -20.26 4.30 -2.41
C ASP A 270 -21.69 3.85 -2.06
N GLU A 271 -21.96 2.55 -1.99
CA GLU A 271 -23.23 1.97 -1.58
C GLU A 271 -23.53 2.09 -0.08
N PHE A 272 -22.51 2.35 0.74
CA PHE A 272 -22.68 2.39 2.19
C PHE A 272 -22.93 3.81 2.71
N THR A 273 -23.67 3.92 3.81
CA THR A 273 -23.80 5.18 4.55
C THR A 273 -23.94 4.89 6.03
N THR A 274 -23.15 5.59 6.84
CA THR A 274 -23.17 5.52 8.29
C THR A 274 -23.65 6.84 8.90
N LEU A 275 -24.11 6.75 10.15
CA LEU A 275 -24.61 7.85 10.96
C LEU A 275 -23.59 8.18 12.06
N ALA A 276 -23.48 9.45 12.41
CA ALA A 276 -22.69 9.90 13.56
C ALA A 276 -23.42 9.61 14.89
#